data_AF-A0A0X3WZN3-F1
#
_entry.id   AF-A0A0X3WZN3-F1
#
_cell.length_a   1.000
_cell.length_b   1.000
_cell.length_c   1.000
_cell.angle_alpha   90.00
_cell.angle_beta   90.00
_cell.angle_gamma   90.00
#
_symmetry.space_group_name_H-M   'P 1'
#
loop_
_entity.id
_entity.type
_entity.pdbx_description
1 polymer ?
#
loop_
_entity_poly.entity_id
_entity_poly.type
_entity_poly.pdbx_seq_one_letter_code
_entity_poly.pdbx_strand_id
1 'polypeptide(L)'
;MRIIQALFARGILVGTVRTAQLPARHAATSPDAVRGGFRGPRGPGHPGGRPPGEQKLFSRLRSAEEARRVRQVSEELTRVPFLSS
;
A
#
# COMPACT_ATOMS: atom_id res chain seq x y z
N MET A 1 -6.51 -14.09 22.47
CA MET A 1 -5.77 -14.57 21.29
C MET A 1 -6.47 -15.66 20.46
N ARG A 2 -7.25 -16.59 21.05
CA ARG A 2 -7.93 -17.65 20.25
C ARG A 2 -9.07 -17.18 19.34
N ILE A 3 -9.81 -16.13 19.74
CA ILE A 3 -10.93 -15.58 18.96
C ILE A 3 -10.44 -14.97 17.64
N ILE A 4 -9.37 -14.17 17.68
CA ILE A 4 -8.77 -13.56 16.49
C ILE A 4 -8.32 -14.64 15.52
N GLN A 5 -7.62 -15.67 15.98
CA GLN A 5 -7.21 -16.79 15.12
C GLN A 5 -8.39 -17.57 14.52
N ALA A 6 -9.46 -17.80 15.30
CA ALA A 6 -10.66 -18.46 14.78
C ALA A 6 -11.38 -17.63 13.70
N LEU A 7 -11.37 -16.31 13.83
CA LEU A 7 -11.92 -15.38 12.84
C LEU A 7 -11.05 -15.29 11.59
N PHE A 8 -9.72 -15.36 11.72
CA PHE A 8 -8.79 -15.48 10.59
C PHE A 8 -8.94 -16.82 9.85
N ALA A 9 -9.00 -17.94 10.58
CA ALA A 9 -9.15 -19.28 10.01
C ALA A 9 -10.47 -19.44 9.24
N ARG A 10 -11.53 -18.75 9.67
CA ARG A 10 -12.83 -18.73 8.99
C ARG A 10 -12.93 -17.71 7.85
N GLY A 11 -11.87 -16.94 7.58
CA GLY A 11 -11.86 -15.90 6.54
C GLY A 11 -12.79 -14.72 6.82
N ILE A 12 -13.25 -14.57 8.06
CA ILE A 12 -14.26 -13.57 8.46
C ILE A 12 -13.59 -12.22 8.73
N LEU A 13 -12.34 -12.22 9.21
CA LEU A 13 -11.75 -10.99 9.76
C LEU A 13 -11.12 -10.07 8.71
N VAL A 14 -10.39 -10.58 7.72
CA VAL A 14 -9.81 -9.81 6.61
C VAL A 14 -9.06 -10.74 5.64
N GLY A 15 -8.93 -10.35 4.37
CA GLY A 15 -8.43 -11.16 3.25
C GLY A 15 -7.28 -12.13 3.52
N THR A 16 -7.40 -13.29 2.89
CA THR A 16 -6.38 -14.33 2.87
C THR A 16 -5.04 -13.83 2.30
N VAL A 17 -3.94 -14.53 2.61
CA VAL A 17 -2.61 -14.28 2.00
C VAL A 17 -2.71 -14.19 0.47
N ARG A 18 -3.53 -15.06 -0.14
CA ARG A 18 -3.78 -15.07 -1.59
C ARG A 18 -4.33 -13.75 -2.12
N THR A 19 -5.17 -13.06 -1.35
CA THR A 19 -5.77 -11.80 -1.78
C THR A 19 -4.98 -10.57 -1.34
N ALA A 20 -4.13 -10.70 -0.32
CA ALA A 20 -3.22 -9.65 0.12
C ALA A 20 -2.17 -9.26 -0.95
N GLN A 21 -1.80 -10.20 -1.83
CA GLN A 21 -0.83 -9.97 -2.91
C GLN A 21 -1.41 -9.22 -4.12
N LEU A 22 -2.74 -9.24 -4.29
CA LEU A 22 -3.39 -8.73 -5.49
C LEU A 22 -3.18 -7.23 -5.73
N PRO A 23 -3.20 -6.34 -4.72
CA PRO A 23 -2.96 -4.91 -4.93
C PRO A 23 -1.56 -4.60 -5.45
N ALA A 24 -0.52 -5.25 -4.92
CA ALA A 24 0.86 -5.04 -5.36
C ALA A 24 1.04 -5.50 -6.83
N ARG A 25 0.53 -6.69 -7.16
CA ARG A 25 0.55 -7.19 -8.55
C ARG A 25 -0.19 -6.25 -9.49
N HIS A 26 -1.37 -5.79 -9.10
CA HIS A 26 -2.17 -4.87 -9.92
C HIS A 26 -1.48 -3.51 -10.09
N ALA A 27 -0.86 -2.96 -9.06
CA ALA A 27 -0.14 -1.69 -9.16
C ALA A 27 1.08 -1.79 -10.10
N ALA A 28 1.73 -2.95 -10.13
CA ALA A 28 2.91 -3.19 -10.97
C ALA A 28 2.57 -3.42 -12.45
N THR A 29 1.41 -4.01 -12.77
CA THR A 29 1.16 -4.53 -14.14
C THR A 29 -0.11 -4.02 -14.83
N SER A 30 -0.99 -3.30 -14.12
CA SER A 30 -2.24 -2.85 -14.74
C SER A 30 -2.00 -1.72 -15.73
N PRO A 31 -2.65 -1.73 -16.91
CA PRO A 31 -2.61 -0.60 -17.83
C PRO A 31 -3.24 0.67 -17.24
N ASP A 32 -4.12 0.52 -16.24
CA ASP A 32 -4.74 1.64 -15.53
C ASP A 32 -3.87 2.15 -14.36
N ALA A 33 -2.66 1.61 -14.18
CA ALA A 33 -1.75 2.07 -13.13
C ALA A 33 -1.09 3.39 -13.56
N VAL A 34 -1.35 4.44 -12.78
CA VAL A 34 -0.74 5.76 -12.99
C VAL A 34 0.46 5.94 -12.06
N ARG A 35 1.52 6.56 -12.58
CA ARG A 35 2.68 6.95 -11.77
C ARG A 35 2.24 7.85 -10.62
N GLY A 36 2.69 7.57 -9.41
CA GLY A 36 2.33 8.32 -8.20
C GLY A 36 0.91 8.01 -7.67
N GLY A 37 0.17 7.11 -8.30
CA GLY A 37 -1.11 6.63 -7.80
C GLY A 37 -0.96 5.76 -6.55
N PHE A 38 -1.96 5.81 -5.67
CA PHE A 38 -2.04 4.94 -4.51
C PHE A 38 -3.17 3.91 -4.74
N ARG A 39 -2.84 2.62 -4.65
CA ARG A 39 -3.76 1.54 -5.02
C ARG A 39 -3.86 0.48 -3.92
N GLY A 40 -5.07 0.04 -3.63
CA GLY A 40 -5.32 -0.94 -2.57
C GLY A 40 -6.71 -1.57 -2.67
N PRO A 41 -7.10 -2.44 -1.71
CA PRO A 41 -8.43 -3.05 -1.70
C PRO A 41 -9.51 -1.98 -1.50
N ARG A 42 -10.56 -1.97 -2.35
CA ARG A 42 -11.68 -1.03 -2.20
C ARG A 42 -12.58 -1.41 -1.01
N GLY A 43 -13.26 -0.46 -0.38
CA GLY A 43 -14.30 -0.71 0.64
C GLY A 43 -13.96 -0.24 2.07
N PRO A 44 -14.97 -0.12 2.95
CA PRO A 44 -14.79 0.35 4.33
C PRO A 44 -13.86 -0.58 5.11
N GLY A 45 -12.83 -0.02 5.75
CA GLY A 45 -11.85 -0.77 6.53
C GLY A 45 -10.73 -1.44 5.71
N HIS A 46 -10.66 -1.21 4.40
CA HIS A 46 -9.67 -1.81 3.49
C HIS A 46 -9.50 -3.34 3.63
N PRO A 47 -10.59 -4.11 3.82
CA PRO A 47 -10.46 -5.53 4.06
C PRO A 47 -9.87 -6.22 2.84
N GLY A 48 -8.85 -7.05 3.05
CA GLY A 48 -8.25 -7.83 1.98
C GLY A 48 -9.30 -8.73 1.30
N GLY A 49 -9.12 -9.05 0.02
CA GLY A 49 -10.08 -9.85 -0.76
C GLY A 49 -10.94 -9.06 -1.73
N ARG A 50 -11.09 -7.75 -1.52
CA ARG A 50 -11.83 -6.89 -2.43
C ARG A 50 -10.97 -6.50 -3.64
N PRO A 51 -11.54 -6.30 -4.85
CA PRO A 51 -10.76 -5.96 -6.04
C PRO A 51 -9.91 -4.71 -5.82
N PRO A 52 -8.66 -4.69 -6.30
CA PRO A 52 -7.78 -3.54 -6.17
C PRO A 52 -8.31 -2.36 -7.01
N GLY A 53 -8.16 -1.16 -6.48
CA GLY A 53 -8.57 0.07 -7.12
C GLY A 53 -7.80 1.26 -6.59
N GLU A 54 -7.91 2.40 -7.28
CA GLU A 54 -7.32 3.65 -6.82
C GLU A 54 -7.91 4.04 -5.46
N GLN A 55 -7.04 4.52 -4.57
CA GLN A 55 -7.38 4.99 -3.24
C GLN A 55 -6.87 6.41 -3.05
N LYS A 56 -7.65 7.20 -2.31
CA LYS A 56 -7.23 8.55 -1.93
C LYS A 56 -6.02 8.46 -1.00
N LEU A 57 -4.96 9.17 -1.36
CA LEU A 57 -3.78 9.28 -0.53
C LEU A 57 -4.14 9.87 0.85
N PHE A 58 -3.65 9.26 1.93
CA PHE A 58 -3.86 9.79 3.29
C PHE A 58 -3.33 11.21 3.40
N SER A 59 -4.01 12.07 4.17
CA SER A 59 -3.65 13.50 4.28
C SER A 59 -2.18 13.74 4.60
N ARG A 60 -1.62 12.94 5.50
CA ARG A 60 -0.21 13.02 5.93
C ARG A 60 0.81 12.71 4.83
N LEU A 61 0.40 11.99 3.78
CA LEU A 61 1.29 11.59 2.69
C LEU A 61 1.27 12.59 1.52
N ARG A 62 0.51 13.69 1.61
CA ARG A 62 0.32 14.64 0.50
C ARG A 62 1.38 15.75 0.43
N SER A 63 2.19 15.93 1.47
CA SER A 63 3.19 17.01 1.49
C SER A 63 4.43 16.64 0.68
N ALA A 64 4.66 17.36 -0.42
CA ALA A 64 5.86 17.21 -1.24
C ALA A 64 7.12 17.71 -0.51
N GLU A 65 6.98 18.70 0.38
CA GLU A 65 8.07 19.18 1.21
C GLU A 65 8.52 18.11 2.21
N GLU A 66 7.57 17.47 2.88
CA GLU A 66 7.87 16.38 3.80
C GLU A 66 8.50 15.19 3.07
N ALA A 67 7.99 14.84 1.88
CA ALA A 67 8.57 13.80 1.05
C ALA A 67 10.04 14.09 0.68
N ARG A 68 10.39 15.35 0.39
CA ARG A 68 11.78 15.76 0.13
C ARG A 68 12.65 15.61 1.37
N ARG A 69 12.18 16.05 2.53
CA ARG A 69 12.91 15.89 3.81
C ARG A 69 13.20 14.43 4.13
N VAL A 70 12.16 13.59 4.09
CA VAL A 70 12.30 12.16 4.39
C VAL A 70 13.26 11.49 3.41
N ARG A 71 13.21 11.86 2.12
CA ARG A 71 14.18 11.37 1.14
C ARG A 71 15.61 11.78 1.50
N GLN A 72 15.87 13.06 1.76
CA GLN A 72 17.22 13.53 2.09
C GLN A 72 17.80 12.80 3.30
N VAL A 73 17.02 12.70 4.39
CA VAL A 73 17.44 11.96 5.60
C VAL A 73 17.70 10.48 5.28
N SER A 74 16.89 9.87 4.42
CA SER A 74 17.10 8.48 3.99
C SER A 74 18.40 8.31 3.19
N GLU A 75 18.73 9.25 2.31
CA GLU A 75 19.99 9.26 1.55
C GLU A 75 21.21 9.42 2.49
N GLU A 76 21.12 10.31 3.48
CA GLU A 76 22.16 10.51 4.49
C GLU A 76 22.39 9.26 5.35
N LEU A 77 21.31 8.62 5.82
CA LEU A 77 21.37 7.42 6.66
C LEU A 77 21.88 6.19 5.90
N THR A 78 21.49 6.03 4.64
CA THR A 78 21.89 4.88 3.82
C THR A 78 23.20 5.10 3.07
N ARG A 79 23.66 6.36 2.98
CA ARG A 79 24.75 6.81 2.10
C ARG A 79 24.53 6.46 0.62
N VAL A 80 23.27 6.31 0.21
CA VAL A 80 22.88 6.02 -1.17
C VAL A 80 22.08 7.20 -1.70
N PRO A 81 22.61 7.99 -2.65
CA PRO A 81 21.84 9.07 -3.27
C PRO A 81 20.83 8.49 -4.26
N PHE A 82 19.67 9.15 -4.40
CA PHE A 82 18.76 8.83 -5.48
C PHE A 82 19.31 9.33 -6.81
N LEU A 83 19.39 8.44 -7.81
CA LEU A 83 19.80 8.78 -9.16
C LEU A 83 18.67 9.54 -9.85
N SER A 84 18.89 10.81 -10.18
CA SER A 84 18.00 11.52 -11.10
C SER A 84 18.38 11.14 -12.52
N SER A 85 17.46 10.52 -13.25
CA SER A 85 17.51 10.38 -14.72
C SER A 85 16.63 11.43 -15.38
#